data_AF-A0A3E2BK52-F1
#
_entry.id   AF-A0A3E2BK52-F1
#
_cell.length_a   1.000
_cell.length_b   1.000
_cell.length_c   1.000
_cell.angle_alpha   90.00
_cell.angle_beta   90.00
_cell.angle_gamma   90.00
#
_symmetry.space_group_name_H-M   'P 1'
#
loop_
_entity.id
_entity.type
_entity.pdbx_description
1 polymer ?
#
loop_
_entity_poly.entity_id
_entity_poly.type
_entity_poly.pdbx_seq_one_letter_code
_entity_poly.pdbx_strand_id
1 'polypeptide(L)'
;MLDLGLFLGTVLLAWLEHWSATDLVWSLWISSLTLGYSYLLVSIAGMFTSQFRKLSSPRPKEPLPAFEIGSVATSVIFLLIIGAFTGFFSIYTLTFFALIAISFFIGIGVRKRNRAAGTDLSEEKSKIAIFFLLLPGALFMVGFFTVHFLGFHFVHSLFLSLFFPLFPRGSEMGAPGDFALFKNLVVTTVRSYWIFILASAFSRLQAYKTAYQKTEMGPSVGFAYTIVVRMHILIFIIAFMSSAGLQKLFLYPILFLYFFPFDSLLLRTKQNSLSSS
;
A
#
# COMPACT_ATOMS: atom_id res chain seq x y z
N MET A 1 -15.30 13.31 -14.46
CA MET A 1 -16.34 12.64 -15.28
C MET A 1 -16.11 11.14 -15.37
N LEU A 2 -14.87 10.67 -15.56
CA LEU A 2 -14.53 9.24 -15.49
C LEU A 2 -14.98 8.58 -14.16
N ASP A 3 -14.67 9.21 -13.02
CA ASP A 3 -15.00 8.66 -11.69
C ASP A 3 -16.51 8.49 -11.47
N LEU A 4 -17.30 9.44 -11.97
CA LEU A 4 -18.77 9.37 -11.91
C LEU A 4 -19.31 8.25 -12.81
N GLY A 5 -18.77 8.08 -14.01
CA GLY A 5 -19.14 6.99 -14.91
C GLY A 5 -18.81 5.62 -14.33
N LEU A 6 -17.64 5.48 -13.69
CA LEU A 6 -17.23 4.24 -13.03
C LEU A 6 -18.08 3.96 -11.78
N PHE A 7 -18.40 4.98 -10.99
CA PHE A 7 -19.34 4.85 -9.88
C PHE A 7 -20.72 4.36 -10.34
N LEU A 8 -21.29 5.00 -11.37
CA LEU A 8 -22.60 4.59 -11.91
C LEU A 8 -22.54 3.18 -12.52
N GLY A 9 -21.45 2.84 -13.21
CA GLY A 9 -21.24 1.49 -13.74
C GLY A 9 -21.16 0.43 -12.63
N THR A 10 -20.48 0.74 -11.52
CA THR A 10 -20.41 -0.13 -10.35
C THR A 10 -21.77 -0.32 -9.68
N VAL A 11 -22.54 0.75 -9.52
CA VAL A 11 -23.91 0.68 -8.96
C VAL A 11 -24.83 -0.14 -9.87
N LEU A 12 -24.73 0.07 -11.19
CA LEU A 12 -25.51 -0.70 -12.16
C LEU A 12 -25.14 -2.19 -12.11
N LEU A 13 -23.85 -2.52 -12.05
CA LEU A 13 -23.39 -3.90 -11.93
C LEU A 13 -23.92 -4.55 -10.65
N ALA A 14 -23.81 -3.88 -9.50
CA ALA A 14 -24.31 -4.37 -8.23
C ALA A 14 -25.84 -4.58 -8.25
N TRP A 15 -26.57 -3.72 -8.97
CA TRP A 15 -28.01 -3.87 -9.16
C TRP A 15 -28.37 -5.07 -10.04
N LEU A 16 -27.68 -5.25 -11.17
CA LEU A 16 -27.89 -6.36 -12.10
C LEU A 16 -27.57 -7.73 -11.49
N GLU A 17 -26.52 -7.79 -10.67
CA GLU A 17 -26.08 -9.01 -9.99
C GLU A 17 -26.80 -9.24 -8.64
N HIS A 18 -27.81 -8.42 -8.32
CA HIS A 18 -28.56 -8.48 -7.06
C HIS A 18 -27.68 -8.57 -5.80
N TRP A 19 -26.59 -7.80 -5.78
CA TRP A 19 -25.60 -7.86 -4.71
C TRP A 19 -26.19 -7.57 -3.35
N SER A 20 -25.89 -8.46 -2.41
CA SER A 20 -26.20 -8.27 -1.00
C SER A 20 -25.20 -7.31 -0.33
N ALA A 21 -25.49 -6.91 0.91
CA ALA A 21 -24.54 -6.16 1.73
C ALA A 21 -23.22 -6.94 1.93
N THR A 22 -23.30 -8.27 2.03
CA THR A 22 -22.15 -9.16 2.10
C THR A 22 -21.28 -9.03 0.86
N ASP A 23 -21.87 -9.14 -0.34
CA ASP A 23 -21.13 -9.05 -1.61
C ASP A 23 -20.40 -7.74 -1.77
N LEU A 24 -21.09 -6.66 -1.41
CA LEU A 24 -20.52 -5.34 -1.42
C LEU A 24 -19.32 -5.23 -0.48
N VAL A 25 -19.48 -5.55 0.81
CA VAL A 25 -18.39 -5.39 1.78
C VAL A 25 -17.17 -6.24 1.41
N TRP A 26 -17.39 -7.47 0.91
CA TRP A 26 -16.30 -8.33 0.48
C TRP A 26 -15.64 -7.88 -0.83
N SER A 27 -16.39 -7.35 -1.80
CA SER A 27 -15.82 -6.77 -3.02
C SER A 27 -14.95 -5.53 -2.72
N LEU A 28 -15.35 -4.71 -1.75
CA LEU A 28 -14.55 -3.57 -1.28
C LEU A 28 -13.29 -4.02 -0.57
N TRP A 29 -13.41 -5.01 0.32
CA TRP A 29 -12.28 -5.55 1.05
C TRP A 29 -11.24 -6.16 0.10
N ILE A 30 -11.66 -7.00 -0.86
CA ILE A 30 -10.71 -7.63 -1.78
C ILE A 30 -10.09 -6.64 -2.77
N SER A 31 -10.85 -5.63 -3.19
CA SER A 31 -10.32 -4.53 -4.00
C SER A 31 -9.32 -3.68 -3.24
N SER A 32 -9.59 -3.40 -1.95
CA SER A 32 -8.63 -2.75 -1.08
C SER A 32 -7.35 -3.57 -0.94
N LEU A 33 -7.46 -4.88 -0.69
CA LEU A 33 -6.32 -5.78 -0.57
C LEU A 33 -5.48 -5.79 -1.86
N THR A 34 -6.11 -6.08 -3.00
CA THR A 34 -5.41 -6.24 -4.28
C THR A 34 -4.86 -4.91 -4.78
N LEU A 35 -5.71 -3.89 -4.94
CA LEU A 35 -5.32 -2.60 -5.50
C LEU A 35 -4.51 -1.76 -4.53
N GLY A 36 -4.75 -1.89 -3.22
CA GLY A 36 -3.93 -1.22 -2.21
C GLY A 36 -2.52 -1.80 -2.19
N TYR A 37 -2.38 -3.14 -2.27
CA TYR A 37 -1.07 -3.77 -2.31
C TYR A 37 -0.30 -3.45 -3.59
N SER A 38 -0.93 -3.52 -4.77
CA SER A 38 -0.25 -3.13 -6.00
C SER A 38 0.09 -1.64 -6.05
N TYR A 39 -0.74 -0.76 -5.49
CA TYR A 39 -0.41 0.66 -5.35
C TYR A 39 0.81 0.89 -4.46
N LEU A 40 0.92 0.13 -3.37
CA LEU A 40 2.07 0.17 -2.48
C LEU A 40 3.35 -0.26 -3.21
N LEU A 41 3.31 -1.35 -3.96
CA LEU A 41 4.45 -1.81 -4.77
C LEU A 41 4.87 -0.76 -5.80
N VAL A 42 3.90 -0.15 -6.50
CA VAL A 42 4.16 0.91 -7.49
C VAL A 42 4.78 2.15 -6.84
N SER A 43 4.32 2.51 -5.64
CA SER A 43 4.88 3.64 -4.87
C SER A 43 6.33 3.38 -4.46
N ILE A 44 6.63 2.18 -3.95
CA ILE A 44 8.01 1.78 -3.58
C ILE A 44 8.90 1.73 -4.83
N ALA A 45 8.39 1.17 -5.93
CA ALA A 45 9.12 1.13 -7.19
C ALA A 45 9.42 2.53 -7.74
N GLY A 46 8.44 3.44 -7.72
CA GLY A 46 8.61 4.84 -8.13
C GLY A 46 9.64 5.58 -7.29
N MET A 47 9.62 5.36 -5.97
CA MET A 47 10.63 5.89 -5.08
C MET A 47 12.02 5.36 -5.44
N PHE A 48 12.17 4.05 -5.58
CA PHE A 48 13.45 3.43 -5.91
C PHE A 48 14.01 3.95 -7.24
N THR A 49 13.20 3.98 -8.30
CA THR A 49 13.64 4.46 -9.62
C THR A 49 13.98 5.95 -9.60
N SER A 50 13.25 6.75 -8.83
CA SER A 50 13.53 8.18 -8.70
C SER A 50 14.86 8.44 -8.00
N GLN A 51 15.14 7.74 -6.90
CA GLN A 51 16.40 7.85 -6.15
C GLN A 51 17.56 7.33 -6.99
N PHE A 52 17.38 6.19 -7.65
CA PHE A 52 18.35 5.63 -8.57
C PHE A 52 18.71 6.61 -9.70
N ARG A 53 17.71 7.22 -10.35
CA ARG A 53 17.92 8.22 -11.41
C ARG A 53 18.60 9.49 -10.89
N LYS A 54 18.24 9.97 -9.69
CA LYS A 54 18.85 11.15 -9.05
C LYS A 54 20.34 10.91 -8.79
N LEU A 55 20.68 9.76 -8.20
CA LEU A 55 22.05 9.40 -7.84
C LEU A 55 22.90 9.00 -9.06
N SER A 56 22.29 8.47 -10.12
CA SER A 56 22.99 8.05 -11.35
C SER A 56 23.18 9.19 -12.37
N SER A 57 22.77 10.42 -12.06
CA SER A 57 22.93 11.57 -12.95
C SER A 57 24.40 12.02 -13.03
N PRO A 58 24.96 12.34 -14.22
CA PRO A 58 26.37 12.74 -14.39
C PRO A 58 26.79 13.99 -13.62
N ARG A 59 25.83 14.84 -13.24
CA ARG A 59 26.03 15.99 -12.37
C ARG A 59 24.95 16.00 -11.31
N PRO A 60 25.10 15.26 -10.21
CA PRO A 60 24.15 15.37 -9.13
C PRO A 60 24.21 16.82 -8.63
N LYS A 61 23.12 17.58 -8.80
CA LYS A 61 23.01 18.99 -8.37
C LYS A 61 23.17 19.15 -6.86
N GLU A 62 22.97 18.06 -6.13
CA GLU A 62 23.14 17.97 -4.69
C GLU A 62 24.31 17.03 -4.39
N PRO A 63 25.12 17.32 -3.35
CA PRO A 63 26.09 16.34 -2.87
C PRO A 63 25.37 15.03 -2.58
N LEU A 64 26.02 13.90 -2.89
CA LEU A 64 25.52 12.57 -2.54
C LEU A 64 24.96 12.64 -1.11
N PRO A 65 23.69 12.26 -0.86
CA PRO A 65 23.10 12.32 0.46
C PRO A 65 24.08 11.62 1.37
N ALA A 66 24.60 12.34 2.36
CA ALA A 66 25.87 12.02 2.97
C ALA A 66 25.70 10.85 3.93
N PHE A 67 25.41 9.64 3.41
CA PHE A 67 24.96 8.46 4.16
C PHE A 67 24.39 8.90 5.50
N GLU A 68 23.31 9.69 5.42
CA GLU A 68 22.90 10.48 6.57
C GLU A 68 22.75 9.52 7.73
N ILE A 69 23.18 9.92 8.92
CA ILE A 69 23.07 9.09 10.12
C ILE A 69 21.62 8.54 10.25
N GLY A 70 20.64 9.23 9.67
CA GLY A 70 19.29 8.75 9.38
C GLY A 70 19.18 7.41 8.63
N SER A 71 19.91 7.14 7.54
CA SER A 71 19.84 5.84 6.84
C SER A 71 20.41 4.69 7.66
N VAL A 72 21.45 4.94 8.47
CA VAL A 72 21.99 3.93 9.41
C VAL A 72 21.00 3.68 10.54
N ALA A 73 20.55 4.74 11.21
CA ALA A 73 19.59 4.63 12.30
C ALA A 73 18.31 3.93 11.84
N THR A 74 17.81 4.29 10.66
CA THR A 74 16.66 3.64 10.03
C THR A 74 16.95 2.16 9.74
N SER A 75 18.11 1.81 9.18
CA SER A 75 18.51 0.41 8.94
C SER A 75 18.67 -0.39 10.23
N VAL A 76 19.14 0.23 11.32
CA VAL A 76 19.25 -0.40 12.65
C VAL A 76 17.87 -0.62 13.26
N ILE A 77 16.98 0.37 13.21
CA ILE A 77 15.57 0.22 13.64
C ILE A 77 14.92 -0.93 12.86
N PHE A 78 15.15 -0.99 11.55
CA PHE A 78 14.64 -2.04 10.68
C PHE A 78 15.17 -3.42 11.04
N LEU A 79 16.47 -3.52 11.35
CA LEU A 79 17.07 -4.76 11.84
C LEU A 79 16.46 -5.19 13.17
N LEU A 80 16.21 -4.26 14.10
CA LEU A 80 15.56 -4.55 15.38
C LEU A 80 14.12 -5.04 15.18
N ILE A 81 13.36 -4.43 14.27
CA ILE A 81 12.00 -4.87 13.94
C ILE A 81 12.04 -6.28 13.35
N ILE A 82 12.87 -6.54 12.33
CA ILE A 82 12.97 -7.87 11.70
C ILE A 82 13.43 -8.93 12.72
N GLY A 83 14.43 -8.59 13.54
CA GLY A 83 14.93 -9.44 14.61
C GLY A 83 13.88 -9.75 15.66
N ALA A 84 13.02 -8.79 16.02
CA ALA A 84 11.91 -9.00 16.94
C ALA A 84 10.84 -9.95 16.37
N PHE A 85 10.52 -9.84 15.07
CA PHE A 85 9.48 -10.66 14.44
C PHE A 85 9.93 -12.07 14.06
N THR A 86 11.17 -12.22 13.60
CA THR A 86 11.66 -13.50 13.05
C THR A 86 12.69 -14.18 13.93
N GLY A 87 13.20 -13.49 14.95
CA GLY A 87 14.37 -13.89 15.74
C GLY A 87 15.67 -13.34 15.16
N PHE A 88 16.58 -12.90 16.03
CA PHE A 88 17.87 -12.33 15.61
C PHE A 88 18.77 -13.31 14.85
N PHE A 89 18.59 -14.61 15.08
CA PHE A 89 19.36 -15.68 14.42
C PHE A 89 18.60 -16.35 13.27
N SER A 90 17.47 -15.79 12.84
CA SER A 90 16.74 -16.31 11.69
C SER A 90 17.56 -16.11 10.41
N ILE A 91 17.43 -17.04 9.45
CA ILE A 91 18.09 -16.91 8.14
C ILE A 91 17.69 -15.59 7.44
N TYR A 92 16.47 -15.11 7.67
CA TYR A 92 15.96 -13.86 7.12
C TYR A 92 16.67 -12.64 7.72
N THR A 93 16.82 -12.60 9.05
CA THR A 93 17.56 -11.52 9.75
C THR A 93 19.02 -11.50 9.33
N LEU A 94 19.66 -12.68 9.25
CA LEU A 94 21.06 -12.80 8.84
C LEU A 94 21.27 -12.38 7.38
N THR A 95 20.36 -12.77 6.47
CA THR A 95 20.41 -12.37 5.07
C THR A 95 20.25 -10.85 4.92
N PHE A 96 19.29 -10.26 5.65
CA PHE A 96 19.09 -8.82 5.63
C PHE A 96 20.29 -8.06 6.22
N PHE A 97 20.88 -8.58 7.29
CA PHE A 97 22.11 -8.04 7.87
C PHE A 97 23.27 -8.08 6.87
N ALA A 98 23.47 -9.21 6.17
CA ALA A 98 24.49 -9.34 5.13
C ALA A 98 24.29 -8.32 4.00
N LEU A 99 23.04 -8.11 3.57
CA LEU A 99 22.70 -7.09 2.56
C LEU A 99 23.06 -5.68 3.05
N ILE A 100 22.71 -5.30 4.28
CA ILE A 100 23.08 -4.00 4.86
C ILE A 100 24.61 -3.85 4.91
N ALA A 101 25.32 -4.88 5.37
CA ALA A 101 26.78 -4.86 5.46
C ALA A 101 27.43 -4.65 4.09
N ILE A 102 26.98 -5.40 3.07
CA ILE A 102 27.45 -5.25 1.68
C ILE A 102 27.20 -3.82 1.18
N SER A 103 26.00 -3.29 1.36
CA SER A 103 25.65 -1.93 0.93
C SER A 103 26.48 -0.87 1.66
N PHE A 104 26.78 -1.07 2.94
CA PHE A 104 27.65 -0.21 3.73
C PHE A 104 29.09 -0.18 3.19
N PHE A 105 29.70 -1.35 2.95
CA PHE A 105 31.06 -1.44 2.40
C PHE A 105 31.16 -0.86 0.99
N ILE A 106 30.16 -1.10 0.14
CA ILE A 106 30.05 -0.47 -1.19
C ILE A 106 29.98 1.05 -1.05
N GLY A 107 29.12 1.56 -0.15
CA GLY A 107 28.98 2.99 0.11
C GLY A 107 30.29 3.66 0.54
N ILE A 108 31.04 3.03 1.46
CA ILE A 108 32.37 3.50 1.88
C ILE A 108 33.34 3.51 0.69
N GLY A 109 33.39 2.42 -0.09
CA GLY A 109 34.26 2.28 -1.25
C GLY A 109 34.03 3.37 -2.30
N VAL A 110 32.76 3.62 -2.64
CA VAL A 110 32.34 4.70 -3.55
C VAL A 110 32.76 6.07 -3.01
N ARG A 111 32.52 6.33 -1.71
CA ARG A 111 32.87 7.62 -1.09
C ARG A 111 34.37 7.88 -1.09
N LYS A 112 35.18 6.88 -0.71
CA LYS A 112 36.65 6.99 -0.68
C LYS A 112 37.21 7.22 -2.09
N ARG A 113 36.67 6.51 -3.08
CA ARG A 113 37.06 6.65 -4.49
C ARG A 113 36.68 8.01 -5.07
N ASN A 114 35.47 8.51 -4.78
CA ASN A 114 35.03 9.85 -5.23
C ASN A 114 35.89 10.98 -4.64
N ARG A 115 36.31 10.85 -3.37
CA ARG A 115 37.26 11.81 -2.76
C ARG A 115 38.65 11.76 -3.39
N ALA A 116 39.14 10.58 -3.76
CA ALA A 116 40.50 10.40 -4.27
C ALA A 116 40.64 10.71 -5.76
N ALA A 117 39.61 10.45 -6.57
CA ALA A 117 39.77 10.39 -8.01
C ALA A 117 39.52 11.73 -8.72
N GLY A 118 38.80 12.69 -8.13
CA GLY A 118 38.44 13.96 -8.79
C GLY A 118 37.75 13.80 -10.16
N THR A 119 37.37 12.57 -10.52
CA THR A 119 37.00 12.17 -11.88
C THR A 119 35.73 11.34 -11.84
N ASP A 120 34.97 11.54 -12.92
CA ASP A 120 33.71 10.89 -13.25
C ASP A 120 33.91 9.38 -13.22
N LEU A 121 33.29 8.70 -12.24
CA LEU A 121 33.27 7.24 -12.20
C LEU A 121 32.69 6.76 -13.53
N SER A 122 33.40 5.90 -14.27
CA SER A 122 32.88 5.21 -15.46
C SER A 122 31.40 4.89 -15.27
N GLU A 123 30.51 5.54 -16.05
CA GLU A 123 29.08 5.70 -15.71
C GLU A 123 28.39 4.40 -15.27
N GLU A 124 28.84 3.26 -15.80
CA GLU A 124 28.26 1.94 -15.55
C GLU A 124 28.60 1.35 -14.17
N LYS A 125 29.86 1.42 -13.71
CA LYS A 125 30.28 0.89 -12.39
C LYS A 125 29.64 1.67 -11.24
N SER A 126 29.36 2.96 -11.46
CA SER A 126 28.65 3.81 -10.50
C SER A 126 27.19 3.38 -10.34
N LYS A 127 26.49 3.10 -11.44
CA LYS A 127 25.09 2.64 -11.44
C LYS A 127 24.90 1.33 -10.67
N ILE A 128 25.78 0.35 -10.86
CA ILE A 128 25.71 -0.92 -10.12
C ILE A 128 25.87 -0.68 -8.61
N ALA A 129 26.84 0.14 -8.19
CA ALA A 129 27.05 0.45 -6.79
C ALA A 129 25.84 1.17 -6.16
N ILE A 130 25.23 2.11 -6.88
CA ILE A 130 24.01 2.81 -6.46
C ILE A 130 22.84 1.83 -6.31
N PHE A 131 22.69 0.88 -7.24
CA PHE A 131 21.65 -0.14 -7.16
C PHE A 131 21.75 -0.95 -5.85
N PHE A 132 22.94 -1.50 -5.57
CA PHE A 132 23.17 -2.27 -4.34
C PHE A 132 23.08 -1.41 -3.07
N LEU A 133 23.39 -0.11 -3.14
CA LEU A 133 23.20 0.80 -2.03
C LEU A 133 21.72 0.98 -1.66
N LEU A 134 20.84 1.07 -2.65
CA LEU A 134 19.40 1.30 -2.45
C LEU A 134 18.61 0.02 -2.16
N LEU A 135 19.11 -1.13 -2.61
CA LEU A 135 18.39 -2.41 -2.60
C LEU A 135 17.88 -2.84 -1.21
N PRO A 136 18.68 -2.82 -0.12
CA PRO A 136 18.19 -3.25 1.20
C PRO A 136 17.02 -2.40 1.69
N GLY A 137 17.08 -1.08 1.46
CA GLY A 137 15.99 -0.18 1.80
C GLY A 137 14.70 -0.54 1.06
N ALA A 138 14.77 -0.75 -0.26
CA ALA A 138 13.61 -1.15 -1.04
C ALA A 138 13.02 -2.50 -0.59
N LEU A 139 13.87 -3.51 -0.38
CA LEU A 139 13.46 -4.83 0.09
C LEU A 139 12.81 -4.78 1.47
N PHE A 140 13.38 -3.99 2.38
CA PHE A 140 12.78 -3.76 3.69
C PHE A 140 11.39 -3.16 3.54
N MET A 141 11.25 -2.09 2.75
CA MET A 141 9.96 -1.41 2.60
C MET A 141 8.90 -2.35 2.03
N VAL A 142 9.25 -3.16 1.03
CA VAL A 142 8.36 -4.21 0.54
C VAL A 142 8.00 -5.17 1.67
N GLY A 143 8.98 -5.80 2.33
CA GLY A 143 8.71 -6.79 3.37
C GLY A 143 7.88 -6.24 4.55
N PHE A 144 8.29 -5.10 5.11
CA PHE A 144 7.63 -4.45 6.23
C PHE A 144 6.18 -4.12 5.91
N PHE A 145 5.95 -3.43 4.79
CA PHE A 145 4.60 -3.05 4.41
C PHE A 145 3.77 -4.24 3.94
N THR A 146 4.37 -5.27 3.33
CA THR A 146 3.65 -6.53 3.03
C THR A 146 3.12 -7.17 4.31
N VAL A 147 3.97 -7.36 5.32
CA VAL A 147 3.56 -7.97 6.59
C VAL A 147 2.49 -7.12 7.28
N HIS A 148 2.70 -5.81 7.38
CA HIS A 148 1.72 -4.92 8.01
C HIS A 148 0.40 -4.90 7.23
N PHE A 149 0.45 -4.62 5.93
CA PHE A 149 -0.73 -4.47 5.08
C PHE A 149 -1.55 -5.76 5.01
N LEU A 150 -0.91 -6.92 4.81
CA LEU A 150 -1.58 -8.21 4.80
C LEU A 150 -2.07 -8.60 6.20
N GLY A 151 -1.30 -8.32 7.25
CA GLY A 151 -1.71 -8.57 8.64
C GLY A 151 -2.97 -7.81 9.03
N PHE A 152 -3.06 -6.53 8.66
CA PHE A 152 -4.29 -5.74 8.86
C PHE A 152 -5.47 -6.33 8.07
N HIS A 153 -5.28 -6.66 6.78
CA HIS A 153 -6.36 -7.26 5.99
C HIS A 153 -6.78 -8.64 6.49
N PHE A 154 -5.84 -9.41 7.05
CA PHE A 154 -6.11 -10.67 7.72
C PHE A 154 -7.05 -10.45 8.90
N VAL A 155 -6.68 -9.58 9.83
CA VAL A 155 -7.53 -9.23 10.99
C VAL A 155 -8.90 -8.70 10.52
N HIS A 156 -8.94 -7.85 9.50
CA HIS A 156 -10.21 -7.36 8.95
C HIS A 156 -11.08 -8.48 8.40
N SER A 157 -10.49 -9.45 7.70
CA SER A 157 -11.26 -10.57 7.16
C SER A 157 -11.91 -11.40 8.26
N LEU A 158 -11.27 -11.52 9.42
CA LEU A 158 -11.84 -12.17 10.60
C LEU A 158 -13.03 -11.37 11.12
N PHE A 159 -12.88 -10.05 11.28
CA PHE A 159 -14.00 -9.17 11.67
C PHE A 159 -15.16 -9.22 10.68
N LEU A 160 -14.87 -9.12 9.37
CA LEU A 160 -15.90 -9.22 8.33
C LEU A 160 -16.60 -10.56 8.36
N SER A 161 -15.88 -11.66 8.60
CA SER A 161 -16.47 -13.00 8.71
C SER A 161 -17.42 -13.14 9.92
N LEU A 162 -17.29 -12.29 10.96
CA LEU A 162 -18.24 -12.26 12.07
C LEU A 162 -19.59 -11.68 11.65
N PHE A 163 -19.61 -10.59 10.88
CA PHE A 163 -20.84 -9.88 10.53
C PHE A 163 -21.42 -10.30 9.17
N PHE A 164 -20.56 -10.68 8.24
CA PHE A 164 -20.87 -11.00 6.85
C PHE A 164 -20.20 -12.34 6.46
N PRO A 165 -20.62 -13.48 7.04
CA PRO A 165 -19.98 -14.76 6.80
C PRO A 165 -20.14 -15.21 5.34
N LEU A 166 -19.02 -15.52 4.66
CA LEU A 166 -19.02 -16.17 3.33
C LEU A 166 -19.08 -17.70 3.40
N PHE A 167 -18.63 -18.26 4.50
CA PHE A 167 -18.64 -19.70 4.76
C PHE A 167 -19.50 -19.99 5.98
N PRO A 168 -20.21 -21.14 6.02
CA PRO A 168 -20.95 -21.55 7.20
C PRO A 168 -20.05 -21.59 8.44
N ARG A 169 -20.52 -21.06 9.59
CA ARG A 169 -19.78 -21.10 10.86
C ARG A 169 -19.65 -22.55 11.34
N GLY A 170 -18.54 -23.18 11.01
CA GLY A 170 -18.19 -24.54 11.46
C GLY A 170 -16.80 -24.68 12.08
N SER A 171 -15.96 -23.64 12.05
CA SER A 171 -14.59 -23.67 12.58
C SER A 171 -14.38 -22.55 13.59
N GLU A 172 -13.94 -22.93 14.79
CA GLU A 172 -13.64 -22.03 15.90
C GLU A 172 -12.65 -20.94 15.48
N MET A 173 -12.99 -19.69 15.80
CA MET A 173 -12.15 -18.53 15.57
C MET A 173 -10.93 -18.59 16.50
N GLY A 174 -9.71 -18.47 15.96
CA GLY A 174 -8.47 -18.57 16.74
C GLY A 174 -7.75 -19.92 16.65
N ALA A 175 -8.18 -20.82 15.75
CA ALA A 175 -7.52 -22.09 15.52
C ALA A 175 -6.32 -21.94 14.56
N PRO A 176 -5.32 -22.85 14.58
CA PRO A 176 -4.21 -22.87 13.61
C PRO A 176 -4.62 -22.86 12.12
N GLY A 177 -5.90 -23.10 11.81
CA GLY A 177 -6.51 -23.01 10.49
C GLY A 177 -6.85 -21.61 9.99
N ASP A 178 -6.66 -20.55 10.78
CA ASP A 178 -7.10 -19.18 10.41
C ASP A 178 -6.38 -18.64 9.15
N PHE A 179 -5.12 -19.00 8.92
CA PHE A 179 -4.43 -18.66 7.66
C PHE A 179 -5.01 -19.38 6.45
N ALA A 180 -5.47 -20.62 6.62
CA ALA A 180 -6.17 -21.36 5.55
C ALA A 180 -7.53 -20.70 5.25
N LEU A 181 -8.24 -20.26 6.29
CA LEU A 181 -9.46 -19.46 6.14
C LEU A 181 -9.19 -18.16 5.37
N PHE A 182 -8.18 -17.38 5.75
CA PHE A 182 -7.81 -16.16 5.04
C PHE A 182 -7.48 -16.41 3.57
N LYS A 183 -6.68 -17.45 3.28
CA LYS A 183 -6.38 -17.86 1.90
C LYS A 183 -7.66 -18.20 1.14
N ASN A 184 -8.56 -18.96 1.74
CA ASN A 184 -9.83 -19.34 1.12
C ASN A 184 -10.72 -18.11 0.87
N LEU A 185 -10.79 -17.17 1.83
CA LEU A 185 -11.51 -15.90 1.67
C LEU A 185 -10.94 -15.09 0.51
N VAL A 186 -9.61 -14.93 0.44
CA VAL A 186 -8.96 -14.22 -0.69
C VAL A 186 -9.29 -14.89 -2.02
N VAL A 187 -9.12 -16.21 -2.13
CA VAL A 187 -9.38 -16.93 -3.39
C VAL A 187 -10.84 -16.82 -3.81
N THR A 188 -11.77 -17.04 -2.88
CA THR A 188 -13.20 -16.95 -3.16
C THR A 188 -13.60 -15.54 -3.55
N THR A 189 -13.19 -14.52 -2.80
CA THR A 189 -13.54 -13.12 -3.09
C THR A 189 -12.92 -12.60 -4.39
N VAL A 190 -11.68 -12.99 -4.72
CA VAL A 190 -11.10 -12.66 -6.02
C VAL A 190 -11.91 -13.28 -7.15
N ARG A 191 -12.29 -14.56 -7.03
CA ARG A 191 -13.08 -15.25 -8.06
C ARG A 191 -14.48 -14.68 -8.21
N SER A 192 -15.13 -14.33 -7.11
CA SER A 192 -16.50 -13.81 -7.12
C SER A 192 -16.57 -12.34 -7.54
N TYR A 193 -15.55 -11.53 -7.25
CA TYR A 193 -15.60 -10.06 -7.41
C TYR A 193 -14.53 -9.49 -8.34
N TRP A 194 -13.92 -10.28 -9.23
CA TRP A 194 -12.86 -9.83 -10.13
C TRP A 194 -13.27 -8.66 -11.05
N ILE A 195 -14.52 -8.64 -11.53
CA ILE A 195 -15.03 -7.56 -12.40
C ILE A 195 -14.95 -6.22 -11.66
N PHE A 196 -15.31 -6.22 -10.39
CA PHE A 196 -15.25 -5.04 -9.54
C PHE A 196 -13.81 -4.61 -9.26
N ILE A 197 -12.90 -5.58 -9.04
CA ILE A 197 -11.46 -5.29 -8.91
C ILE A 197 -10.93 -4.61 -10.17
N LEU A 198 -11.29 -5.10 -11.35
CA LEU A 198 -10.87 -4.50 -12.62
C LEU A 198 -11.45 -3.09 -12.82
N ALA A 199 -12.77 -2.91 -12.62
CA ALA A 199 -13.41 -1.61 -12.72
C ALA A 199 -12.75 -0.59 -11.77
N SER A 200 -12.47 -1.02 -10.54
CA SER A 200 -11.75 -0.24 -9.54
C SER A 200 -10.30 0.05 -9.95
N ALA A 201 -9.60 -0.90 -10.58
CA ALA A 201 -8.25 -0.70 -11.08
C ALA A 201 -8.21 0.37 -12.18
N PHE A 202 -9.13 0.29 -13.16
CA PHE A 202 -9.25 1.28 -14.23
C PHE A 202 -9.54 2.68 -13.69
N SER A 203 -10.40 2.79 -12.67
CA SER A 203 -10.68 4.09 -12.02
C SER A 203 -9.44 4.72 -11.39
N ARG A 204 -8.46 3.91 -10.98
CA ARG A 204 -7.28 4.34 -10.23
C ARG A 204 -6.03 4.52 -11.07
N LEU A 205 -6.07 4.31 -12.39
CA LEU A 205 -4.88 4.39 -13.24
C LEU A 205 -4.10 5.70 -13.09
N GLN A 206 -4.79 6.84 -12.98
CA GLN A 206 -4.12 8.12 -12.75
C GLN A 206 -3.45 8.19 -11.38
N ALA A 207 -4.09 7.66 -10.34
CA ALA A 207 -3.50 7.59 -9.01
C ALA A 207 -2.22 6.75 -9.03
N TYR A 208 -2.19 5.65 -9.78
CA TYR A 208 -0.99 4.81 -9.97
C TYR A 208 0.15 5.57 -10.65
N LYS A 209 -0.18 6.31 -11.71
CA LYS A 209 0.79 7.17 -12.41
C LYS A 209 1.39 8.21 -11.45
N THR A 210 0.54 8.87 -10.67
CA THR A 210 1.00 9.84 -9.66
C THR A 210 1.83 9.18 -8.57
N ALA A 211 1.44 8.00 -8.10
CA ALA A 211 2.18 7.25 -7.08
C ALA A 211 3.59 6.89 -7.54
N TYR A 212 3.73 6.45 -8.78
CA TYR A 212 5.02 6.15 -9.38
C TYR A 212 5.90 7.40 -9.54
N GLN A 213 5.30 8.56 -9.76
CA GLN A 213 6.02 9.82 -9.95
C GLN A 213 6.39 10.53 -8.65
N LYS A 214 5.65 10.31 -7.55
CA LYS A 214 5.92 10.94 -6.25
C LYS A 214 7.16 10.31 -5.61
N THR A 215 8.13 11.15 -5.28
CA THR A 215 9.47 10.74 -4.81
C THR A 215 9.64 10.74 -3.29
N GLU A 216 8.66 11.23 -2.54
CA GLU A 216 8.76 11.43 -1.08
C GLU A 216 7.64 10.71 -0.31
N MET A 217 8.01 10.11 0.82
CA MET A 217 7.11 9.40 1.75
C MET A 217 6.56 10.26 2.90
N GLY A 218 6.99 11.53 3.02
CA GLY A 218 6.76 12.34 4.23
C GLY A 218 5.27 12.53 4.60
N PRO A 219 4.47 13.21 3.76
CA PRO A 219 3.04 13.41 4.05
C PRO A 219 2.16 12.17 3.81
N SER A 220 2.68 11.12 3.17
CA SER A 220 1.87 10.02 2.63
C SER A 220 1.53 8.93 3.65
N VAL A 221 2.35 8.73 4.69
CA VAL A 221 2.09 7.71 5.72
C VAL A 221 0.91 8.10 6.63
N GLY A 222 0.87 9.36 7.09
CA GLY A 222 -0.26 9.84 7.90
C GLY A 222 -1.57 9.82 7.12
N PHE A 223 -1.54 10.20 5.84
CA PHE A 223 -2.68 10.12 4.95
C PHE A 223 -3.19 8.67 4.79
N ALA A 224 -2.28 7.71 4.57
CA ALA A 224 -2.64 6.30 4.49
C ALA A 224 -3.33 5.80 5.77
N TYR A 225 -2.83 6.17 6.94
CA TYR A 225 -3.44 5.81 8.22
C TYR A 225 -4.85 6.39 8.38
N THR A 226 -5.07 7.67 8.04
CA THR A 226 -6.41 8.27 8.14
C THR A 226 -7.44 7.57 7.24
N ILE A 227 -7.02 7.16 6.03
CA ILE A 227 -7.88 6.37 5.13
C ILE A 227 -8.24 5.03 5.79
N VAL A 228 -7.24 4.32 6.31
CA VAL A 228 -7.44 3.01 6.96
C VAL A 228 -8.38 3.13 8.16
N VAL A 229 -8.17 4.12 9.04
CA VAL A 229 -9.05 4.37 10.20
C VAL A 229 -10.48 4.68 9.74
N ARG A 230 -10.65 5.52 8.70
CA ARG A 230 -11.97 5.79 8.11
C ARG A 230 -12.65 4.52 7.62
N MET A 231 -11.91 3.59 6.99
CA MET A 231 -12.45 2.29 6.57
C MET A 231 -12.94 1.46 7.76
N HIS A 232 -12.16 1.38 8.83
CA HIS A 232 -12.52 0.61 10.01
C HIS A 232 -13.78 1.15 10.67
N ILE A 233 -13.85 2.46 10.86
CA ILE A 233 -15.02 3.11 11.45
C ILE A 233 -16.27 2.79 10.62
N LEU A 234 -16.17 2.83 9.29
CA LEU A 234 -17.28 2.46 8.41
C LEU A 234 -17.67 0.98 8.56
N ILE A 235 -16.71 0.07 8.57
CA ILE A 235 -16.95 -1.36 8.76
C ILE A 235 -17.68 -1.58 10.10
N PHE A 236 -17.25 -0.92 11.18
CA PHE A 236 -17.93 -0.98 12.47
C PHE A 236 -19.36 -0.43 12.39
N ILE A 237 -19.58 0.72 11.76
CA ILE A 237 -20.93 1.27 11.57
C ILE A 237 -21.82 0.28 10.83
N ILE A 238 -21.36 -0.25 9.69
CA ILE A 238 -22.10 -1.22 8.88
C ILE A 238 -22.41 -2.50 9.68
N ALA A 239 -21.42 -3.01 10.43
CA ALA A 239 -21.56 -4.17 11.29
C ALA A 239 -22.64 -3.98 12.36
N PHE A 240 -22.63 -2.85 13.09
CA PHE A 240 -23.63 -2.54 14.12
C PHE A 240 -25.02 -2.27 13.55
N MET A 241 -25.12 -1.66 12.37
CA MET A 241 -26.42 -1.50 11.71
C MET A 241 -26.98 -2.82 11.19
N SER A 242 -26.11 -3.71 10.69
CA SER A 242 -26.52 -5.04 10.24
C SER A 242 -27.01 -5.88 11.41
N SER A 243 -26.33 -5.84 12.57
CA SER A 243 -26.82 -6.51 13.77
C SER A 243 -28.15 -5.96 14.28
N ALA A 244 -28.46 -4.68 14.02
CA ALA A 244 -29.75 -4.06 14.28
C ALA A 244 -30.84 -4.36 13.20
N GLY A 245 -30.52 -5.13 12.16
CA GLY A 245 -31.46 -5.46 11.07
C GLY A 245 -31.74 -4.30 10.10
N LEU A 246 -31.03 -3.17 10.24
CA LEU A 246 -31.23 -1.95 9.45
C LEU A 246 -30.47 -1.94 8.11
N GLN A 247 -29.82 -3.05 7.76
CA GLN A 247 -28.95 -3.17 6.59
C GLN A 247 -29.60 -2.71 5.28
N LYS A 248 -30.86 -3.05 5.00
CA LYS A 248 -31.53 -2.69 3.74
C LYS A 248 -31.76 -1.18 3.61
N LEU A 249 -32.00 -0.49 4.72
CA LEU A 249 -32.33 0.94 4.72
C LEU A 249 -31.08 1.82 4.53
N PHE A 250 -29.95 1.40 5.09
CA PHE A 250 -28.74 2.23 5.15
C PHE A 250 -27.60 1.79 4.23
N LEU A 251 -27.70 0.65 3.54
CA LEU A 251 -26.68 0.19 2.60
C LEU A 251 -26.37 1.24 1.52
N TYR A 252 -27.40 1.74 0.83
CA TYR A 252 -27.24 2.69 -0.26
C TYR A 252 -26.82 4.10 0.21
N PRO A 253 -27.39 4.66 1.30
CA PRO A 253 -26.90 5.91 1.87
C PRO A 253 -25.43 5.85 2.30
N ILE A 254 -24.99 4.75 2.92
CA ILE A 254 -23.58 4.60 3.31
C ILE A 254 -22.68 4.47 2.10
N LEU A 255 -23.09 3.68 1.10
CA LEU A 255 -22.38 3.59 -0.16
C LEU A 255 -22.22 4.95 -0.83
N PHE A 256 -23.31 5.72 -0.87
CA PHE A 256 -23.28 7.07 -1.37
C PHE A 256 -22.30 7.93 -0.57
N LEU A 257 -22.41 7.97 0.76
CA LEU A 257 -21.55 8.79 1.60
C LEU A 257 -20.06 8.40 1.53
N TYR A 258 -19.79 7.15 1.19
CA TYR A 258 -18.44 6.64 1.07
C TYR A 258 -17.82 6.86 -0.32
N PHE A 259 -18.55 6.53 -1.39
CA PHE A 259 -18.05 6.59 -2.77
C PHE A 259 -18.27 7.94 -3.44
N PHE A 260 -19.18 8.75 -2.93
CA PHE A 260 -19.44 10.05 -3.52
C PHE A 260 -18.20 10.93 -3.36
N PRO A 261 -17.65 11.47 -4.46
CA PRO A 261 -16.38 12.16 -4.46
C PRO A 261 -16.54 13.60 -3.96
N PHE A 262 -16.92 13.76 -2.68
CA PHE A 262 -17.15 15.06 -2.03
C PHE A 262 -15.98 16.02 -2.24
N ASP A 263 -14.75 15.51 -2.17
CA ASP A 263 -13.53 16.30 -2.34
C ASP A 263 -13.45 16.94 -3.73
N SER A 264 -13.88 16.22 -4.78
CA SER A 264 -13.85 16.73 -6.16
C SER A 264 -14.85 17.86 -6.39
N LEU A 265 -15.98 17.84 -5.69
CA LEU A 265 -17.01 18.87 -5.76
C LEU A 265 -16.61 20.10 -4.94
N LEU A 266 -16.16 19.89 -3.70
CA LEU A 266 -15.72 20.96 -2.80
C LEU A 266 -14.53 21.74 -3.38
N LEU A 267 -13.54 21.05 -3.95
CA LEU A 267 -12.38 21.69 -4.58
C LEU A 267 -12.77 22.51 -5.82
N ARG A 268 -13.76 22.07 -6.61
CA ARG A 268 -14.27 22.83 -7.77
C ARG A 268 -14.91 24.15 -7.37
N THR A 269 -15.71 24.16 -6.30
CA THR A 269 -16.29 25.39 -5.75
C THR A 269 -15.23 26.38 -5.30
N LYS A 270 -14.18 25.89 -4.63
CA LYS A 270 -13.10 26.73 -4.09
C LYS A 270 -12.20 27.30 -5.19
N GLN A 271 -12.01 26.57 -6.29
CA GLN A 271 -11.23 27.03 -7.43
C GLN A 271 -12.00 28.07 -8.26
N ASN A 272 -13.31 27.89 -8.45
CA ASN A 272 -14.16 28.86 -9.15
C ASN A 272 -14.32 30.19 -8.39
N SER A 273 -14.30 30.17 -7.06
CA SER A 273 -14.32 31.40 -6.24
C SER A 273 -13.02 32.20 -6.30
N LEU A 274 -11.89 31.54 -6.58
CA LEU A 274 -10.58 32.20 -6.69
C LEU A 274 -10.30 32.75 -8.10
N SER A 275 -10.99 32.26 -9.12
CA SER A 275 -10.86 32.77 -10.50
C SER A 275 -11.87 33.87 -10.86
N SER A 276 -12.81 34.16 -9.97
CA SER A 276 -13.83 35.21 -10.11
C SER A 276 -13.56 36.45 -9.25
N SER A 277 -12.42 36.46 -8.57
CA SER A 277 -11.84 37.55 -7.77
C SER A 277 -10.54 38.02 -8.41
#